data_AF-A0A6I8T783-F1
#
_entry.id   AF-A0A6I8T783-F1
#
_cell.length_a   1.000
_cell.length_b   1.000
_cell.length_c   1.000
_cell.angle_alpha   90.00
_cell.angle_beta   90.00
_cell.angle_gamma   90.00
#
_symmetry.space_group_name_H-M   'P 1'
#
loop_
_entity.id
_entity.type
_entity.pdbx_description
1 polymer ?
#
loop_
_entity_poly.entity_id
_entity_poly.type
_entity_poly.pdbx_seq_one_letter_code
_entity_poly.pdbx_strand_id
1 'polypeptide(L)'
;MNPENPEKEVEPEKNVSEGSDPMAHEDDDNEEAEISYEEVSVESIAVVQLLQSFRVSIDVINKFIANGYDLESLRVIERQEIEELLCEPYLGDRTKVIHGLNVWRKSQNLPPVSSPLKSVQNVIQSKQHPEIMNRAMDRENYSARFLIHNSAKGKQILANYNSSKILTKIQKKIITHIVVDEFKDVFGKLSHNELLSRGSELNEHFPSESKESWYQPTFSFVGGKKTRIGRLPKGCLYDRNCNYTIPKVSQRKSNDSENITPLCSPSEAEWVEYQQTKTWIRHHEDEWPAVMQKWALTSVIRLYEISKLEKTNVWFDFGFISDTAQSRRIPTGTN
;
A
#
# COMPACT_ATOMS: atom_id res chain seq x y z
N MET A 1 -53.88 -14.17 -61.16
CA MET A 1 -54.19 -13.19 -62.21
C MET A 1 -54.49 -11.86 -61.53
N ASN A 2 -53.86 -10.78 -61.99
CA ASN A 2 -54.35 -9.40 -61.84
C ASN A 2 -55.58 -9.19 -62.78
N PRO A 3 -56.31 -8.05 -62.79
CA PRO A 3 -56.01 -6.72 -62.21
C PRO A 3 -57.12 -6.22 -61.22
N GLU A 4 -57.39 -4.95 -60.90
CA GLU A 4 -56.98 -3.60 -61.40
C GLU A 4 -57.09 -2.48 -60.31
N ASN A 5 -57.02 -1.21 -60.74
CA ASN A 5 -57.21 0.07 -60.00
C ASN A 5 -58.70 0.56 -60.15
N PRO A 6 -59.20 1.74 -59.67
CA PRO A 6 -58.45 2.92 -59.17
C PRO A 6 -58.98 3.74 -57.97
N GLU A 7 -58.04 4.53 -57.44
CA GLU A 7 -58.12 5.91 -56.87
C GLU A 7 -59.48 6.63 -56.68
N LYS A 8 -59.71 7.14 -55.46
CA LYS A 8 -59.86 8.59 -55.08
C LYS A 8 -60.48 8.71 -53.67
N GLU A 9 -59.77 9.27 -52.68
CA GLU A 9 -59.61 10.69 -52.30
C GLU A 9 -60.51 11.12 -51.11
N VAL A 10 -59.85 11.69 -50.10
CA VAL A 10 -60.31 12.79 -49.23
C VAL A 10 -61.27 12.45 -48.06
N GLU A 11 -60.76 12.69 -46.85
CA GLU A 11 -61.50 12.79 -45.58
C GLU A 11 -62.48 13.99 -45.57
N PRO A 12 -63.41 14.05 -44.62
CA PRO A 12 -63.11 14.85 -43.41
C PRO A 12 -63.73 14.29 -42.11
N GLU A 13 -63.27 14.76 -40.94
CA GLU A 13 -64.05 15.65 -40.04
C GLU A 13 -63.45 15.82 -38.63
N LYS A 14 -63.88 16.89 -37.94
CA LYS A 14 -63.55 17.22 -36.55
C LYS A 14 -64.55 16.57 -35.58
N ASN A 15 -64.14 16.19 -34.37
CA ASN A 15 -64.45 16.95 -33.14
C ASN A 15 -64.19 16.18 -31.83
N VAL A 16 -63.87 17.00 -30.82
CA VAL A 16 -63.68 16.78 -29.38
C VAL A 16 -64.78 15.93 -28.70
N SER A 17 -64.39 15.15 -27.68
CA SER A 17 -65.22 14.85 -26.50
C SER A 17 -64.34 14.64 -25.25
N GLU A 18 -64.84 15.05 -24.08
CA GLU A 18 -64.15 15.07 -22.78
C GLU A 18 -64.11 13.71 -22.06
N GLY A 19 -63.19 13.57 -21.10
CA GLY A 19 -63.17 12.47 -20.12
C GLY A 19 -61.96 12.48 -19.16
N SER A 20 -62.12 13.01 -17.95
CA SER A 20 -61.23 12.79 -16.78
C SER A 20 -61.28 11.31 -16.37
N ASP A 21 -60.35 10.65 -15.66
CA ASP A 21 -59.17 10.97 -14.80
C ASP A 21 -58.44 9.60 -14.59
N PRO A 22 -57.35 9.43 -13.79
CA PRO A 22 -56.18 10.27 -13.50
C PRO A 22 -54.83 9.47 -13.54
N MET A 23 -53.72 10.09 -13.12
CA MET A 23 -52.48 9.47 -12.61
C MET A 23 -51.68 8.50 -13.50
N ALA A 24 -50.69 9.06 -14.20
CA ALA A 24 -49.35 8.46 -14.30
C ALA A 24 -48.30 9.59 -14.24
N HIS A 25 -47.68 9.77 -13.08
CA HIS A 25 -46.44 10.53 -12.98
C HIS A 25 -45.32 9.68 -13.59
N GLU A 26 -45.02 9.92 -14.86
CA GLU A 26 -43.71 9.61 -15.41
C GLU A 26 -42.77 10.71 -14.93
N ASP A 27 -42.27 10.54 -13.70
CA ASP A 27 -41.14 11.29 -13.19
C ASP A 27 -39.92 10.84 -14.01
N ASP A 28 -39.71 11.50 -15.15
CA ASP A 28 -38.48 11.43 -15.95
C ASP A 28 -37.38 12.16 -15.18
N ASP A 29 -36.92 11.50 -14.11
CA ASP A 29 -35.70 11.84 -13.37
C ASP A 29 -34.49 11.58 -14.28
N ASN A 30 -34.39 12.37 -15.35
CA ASN A 30 -33.14 12.68 -16.01
C ASN A 30 -32.31 13.51 -15.03
N GLU A 31 -31.73 12.84 -14.02
CA GLU A 31 -30.59 13.33 -13.25
C GLU A 31 -29.47 13.61 -14.26
N GLU A 32 -29.49 14.81 -14.86
CA GLU A 32 -28.31 15.44 -15.43
C GLU A 32 -27.34 15.62 -14.28
N ALA A 33 -26.52 14.59 -14.05
CA ALA A 33 -25.53 14.55 -13.00
C ALA A 33 -24.72 15.83 -13.09
N GLU A 34 -24.88 16.70 -12.08
CA GLU A 34 -24.36 18.05 -12.10
C GLU A 34 -22.84 18.00 -12.22
N ILE A 35 -22.34 18.16 -13.45
CA ILE A 35 -20.91 18.07 -13.75
C ILE A 35 -20.26 19.32 -13.15
N SER A 36 -19.84 19.19 -11.90
CA SER A 36 -19.00 20.17 -11.22
C SER A 36 -17.69 20.31 -11.98
N TYR A 37 -17.61 21.33 -12.83
CA TYR A 37 -16.38 21.74 -13.48
C TYR A 37 -15.54 22.51 -12.45
N GLU A 38 -14.70 21.78 -11.72
CA GLU A 38 -13.73 22.36 -10.80
C GLU A 38 -12.78 23.27 -11.59
N GLU A 39 -12.85 24.59 -11.35
CA GLU A 39 -12.16 25.60 -12.16
C GLU A 39 -10.63 25.43 -12.08
N VAL A 40 -10.05 24.86 -13.13
CA VAL A 40 -8.59 24.72 -13.28
C VAL A 40 -7.98 26.11 -13.37
N SER A 41 -7.08 26.45 -12.45
CA SER A 41 -6.44 27.77 -12.40
C SER A 41 -5.75 28.11 -13.74
N VAL A 42 -5.71 29.40 -14.09
CA VAL A 42 -5.14 29.85 -15.36
C VAL A 42 -3.67 29.43 -15.51
N GLU A 43 -2.89 29.39 -14.42
CA GLU A 43 -1.52 28.85 -14.44
C GLU A 43 -1.48 27.34 -14.71
N SER A 44 -2.44 26.58 -14.18
CA SER A 44 -2.53 25.13 -14.34
C SER A 44 -2.82 24.71 -15.80
N ILE A 45 -3.54 25.54 -16.57
CA ILE A 45 -3.89 25.25 -17.98
C ILE A 45 -2.64 24.96 -18.83
N ALA A 46 -1.56 25.73 -18.64
CA ALA A 46 -0.34 25.56 -19.43
C ALA A 46 0.39 24.23 -19.12
N VAL A 47 0.33 23.78 -17.86
CA VAL A 47 0.85 22.48 -17.43
C VAL A 47 -0.02 21.34 -17.96
N VAL A 48 -1.35 21.49 -17.90
CA VAL A 48 -2.30 20.52 -18.47
C VAL A 48 -2.02 20.32 -19.97
N GLN A 49 -1.91 21.40 -20.75
CA GLN A 49 -1.61 21.33 -22.19
C GLN A 49 -0.25 20.66 -22.46
N LEU A 50 0.78 21.01 -21.69
CA LEU A 50 2.12 20.41 -21.83
C LEU A 50 2.07 18.90 -21.56
N LEU A 51 1.47 18.47 -20.45
CA LEU A 51 1.39 17.04 -20.10
C LEU A 51 0.48 16.26 -21.06
N GLN A 52 -0.63 16.85 -21.54
CA GLN A 52 -1.45 16.26 -22.61
C GLN A 52 -0.63 15.98 -23.88
N SER A 53 0.30 16.87 -24.25
CA SER A 53 1.19 16.65 -25.40
C SER A 53 2.07 15.39 -25.25
N PHE A 54 2.37 14.97 -24.02
CA PHE A 54 3.12 13.75 -23.70
C PHE A 54 2.26 12.48 -23.77
N ARG A 55 0.94 12.61 -24.00
CA ARG A 55 -0.04 11.50 -24.09
C ARG A 55 -0.14 10.65 -22.84
N VAL A 56 -0.05 11.27 -21.67
CA VAL A 56 -0.27 10.64 -20.35
C VAL A 56 -1.75 10.60 -19.98
N SER A 57 -2.14 9.77 -19.02
CA SER A 57 -3.51 9.73 -18.49
C SER A 57 -3.89 11.00 -17.71
N ILE A 58 -5.20 11.28 -17.64
CA ILE A 58 -5.73 12.42 -16.87
C ILE A 58 -5.37 12.32 -15.38
N ASP A 59 -5.37 11.10 -14.80
CA ASP A 59 -4.92 10.85 -13.42
C ASP A 59 -3.49 11.34 -13.15
N VAL A 60 -2.62 11.20 -14.15
CA VAL A 60 -1.22 11.67 -14.05
C VAL A 60 -1.15 13.19 -14.11
N ILE A 61 -1.95 13.82 -14.96
CA ILE A 61 -2.04 15.29 -15.01
C ILE A 61 -2.55 15.83 -13.67
N ASN A 62 -3.64 15.26 -13.15
CA ASN A 62 -4.24 15.64 -11.87
C ASN A 62 -3.24 15.47 -10.71
N LYS A 63 -2.36 14.46 -10.75
CA LYS A 63 -1.25 14.32 -9.78
C LYS A 63 -0.28 15.50 -9.82
N PHE A 64 0.13 15.98 -11.00
CA PHE A 64 1.01 17.16 -11.09
C PHE A 64 0.32 18.41 -10.55
N ILE A 65 -0.93 18.67 -10.94
CA ILE A 65 -1.69 19.84 -10.47
C ILE A 65 -1.93 19.78 -8.95
N ALA A 66 -2.34 18.64 -8.41
CA ALA A 66 -2.58 18.46 -6.97
C ALA A 66 -1.31 18.54 -6.10
N ASN A 67 -0.11 18.44 -6.71
CA ASN A 67 1.17 18.64 -6.03
C ASN A 67 1.79 20.02 -6.34
N GLY A 68 1.04 20.94 -6.95
CA GLY A 68 1.45 22.32 -7.18
C GLY A 68 2.51 22.52 -8.26
N TYR A 69 2.65 21.56 -9.20
CA TYR A 69 3.61 21.71 -10.29
C TYR A 69 3.10 22.71 -11.34
N ASP A 70 3.85 23.80 -11.51
CA ASP A 70 3.76 24.80 -12.56
C ASP A 70 4.80 24.57 -13.69
N LEU A 71 4.89 25.46 -14.68
CA LEU A 71 5.91 25.32 -15.74
C LEU A 71 7.35 25.51 -15.24
N GLU A 72 7.58 26.32 -14.21
CA GLU A 72 8.93 26.64 -13.74
C GLU A 72 9.51 25.50 -12.88
N SER A 73 8.72 24.92 -11.98
CA SER A 73 9.06 23.66 -11.31
C SER A 73 9.30 22.53 -12.32
N LEU A 74 8.53 22.45 -13.42
CA LEU A 74 8.81 21.49 -14.50
C LEU A 74 10.12 21.74 -15.27
N ARG A 75 10.75 22.93 -15.17
CA ARG A 75 12.12 23.18 -15.69
C ARG A 75 13.20 22.55 -14.83
N VAL A 76 12.97 22.45 -13.51
CA VAL A 76 13.97 22.01 -12.53
C VAL A 76 13.75 20.59 -12.02
N ILE A 77 12.50 20.08 -12.03
CA ILE A 77 12.11 18.75 -11.51
C ILE A 77 13.09 17.65 -11.92
N GLU A 78 13.53 16.86 -10.97
CA GLU A 78 14.46 15.76 -11.15
C GLU A 78 13.73 14.42 -11.35
N ARG A 79 14.49 13.42 -11.81
CA ARG A 79 13.96 12.07 -12.03
C ARG A 79 13.35 11.48 -10.77
N GLN A 80 13.96 11.72 -9.61
CA GLN A 80 13.51 11.19 -8.32
C GLN A 80 12.10 11.67 -7.97
N GLU A 81 11.83 12.97 -8.11
CA GLU A 81 10.54 13.58 -7.82
C GLU A 81 9.43 13.03 -8.75
N ILE A 82 9.75 12.81 -10.03
CA ILE A 82 8.82 12.14 -10.97
C ILE A 82 8.58 10.68 -10.57
N GLU A 83 9.61 9.96 -10.11
CA GLU A 83 9.51 8.56 -9.69
C GLU A 83 8.72 8.38 -8.39
N GLU A 84 8.77 9.36 -7.49
CA GLU A 84 7.95 9.44 -6.27
C GLU A 84 6.49 9.82 -6.58
N LEU A 85 6.26 10.87 -7.36
CA LEU A 85 4.92 11.31 -7.78
C LEU A 85 4.17 10.22 -8.57
N LEU A 86 4.91 9.54 -9.45
CA LEU A 86 4.44 8.48 -10.36
C LEU A 86 4.98 7.11 -9.96
N CYS A 87 4.67 6.71 -8.73
CA CYS A 87 4.83 5.33 -8.23
C CYS A 87 4.04 4.29 -9.08
N GLU A 88 4.25 3.00 -8.81
CA GLU A 88 3.42 1.92 -9.38
C GLU A 88 1.91 2.22 -9.15
N PRO A 89 1.02 2.03 -10.15
CA PRO A 89 1.24 1.33 -11.43
C PRO A 89 1.70 2.19 -12.62
N TYR A 90 1.98 3.49 -12.44
CA TYR A 90 2.11 4.48 -13.53
C TYR A 90 3.41 4.41 -14.35
N LEU A 91 4.10 3.27 -14.41
CA LEU A 91 5.41 3.12 -15.09
C LEU A 91 5.39 3.55 -16.57
N GLY A 92 4.31 3.24 -17.29
CA GLY A 92 4.15 3.62 -18.70
C GLY A 92 4.06 5.14 -18.87
N ASP A 93 3.17 5.80 -18.11
CA ASP A 93 3.02 7.25 -18.18
C ASP A 93 4.24 7.98 -17.62
N ARG A 94 4.88 7.47 -16.57
CA ARG A 94 6.17 7.96 -16.08
C ARG A 94 7.25 7.97 -17.18
N THR A 95 7.30 6.92 -17.99
CA THR A 95 8.22 6.84 -19.13
C THR A 95 7.91 7.92 -20.17
N LYS A 96 6.61 8.17 -20.45
CA LYS A 96 6.18 9.25 -21.34
C LYS A 96 6.50 10.64 -20.78
N VAL A 97 6.24 10.91 -19.49
CA VAL A 97 6.58 12.18 -18.81
C VAL A 97 8.08 12.46 -18.92
N ILE A 98 8.92 11.49 -18.56
CA ILE A 98 10.38 11.65 -18.61
C ILE A 98 10.85 11.89 -20.05
N HIS A 99 10.31 11.16 -21.03
CA HIS A 99 10.65 11.39 -22.44
C HIS A 99 10.19 12.77 -22.93
N GLY A 100 8.94 13.14 -22.66
CA GLY A 100 8.33 14.42 -23.05
C GLY A 100 9.05 15.61 -22.43
N LEU A 101 9.33 15.57 -21.12
CA LEU A 101 10.12 16.60 -20.43
C LEU A 101 11.54 16.69 -21.00
N ASN A 102 12.21 15.59 -21.35
CA ASN A 102 13.52 15.66 -21.99
C ASN A 102 13.47 16.35 -23.36
N VAL A 103 12.43 16.11 -24.17
CA VAL A 103 12.22 16.78 -25.46
C VAL A 103 11.91 18.28 -25.25
N TRP A 104 11.01 18.60 -24.34
CA TRP A 104 10.57 19.96 -24.02
C TRP A 104 11.64 20.81 -23.33
N ARG A 105 12.51 20.21 -22.50
CA ARG A 105 13.69 20.88 -21.95
C ARG A 105 14.75 21.12 -23.01
N LYS A 106 15.00 20.14 -23.89
CA LYS A 106 15.97 20.26 -24.98
C LYS A 106 15.62 21.40 -25.96
N SER A 107 14.34 21.61 -26.28
CA SER A 107 13.93 22.75 -27.12
C SER A 107 14.14 24.12 -26.45
N GLN A 108 14.38 24.15 -25.14
CA GLN A 108 14.66 25.35 -24.35
C GLN A 108 16.12 25.43 -23.86
N ASN A 109 17.01 24.58 -24.40
CA ASN A 109 18.41 24.44 -23.99
C ASN A 109 18.62 24.08 -22.49
N LEU A 110 17.60 23.51 -21.85
CA LEU A 110 17.68 23.03 -20.47
C LEU A 110 18.26 21.61 -20.41
N PRO A 111 18.94 21.24 -19.29
CA PRO A 111 19.44 19.89 -19.10
C PRO A 111 18.29 18.87 -19.06
N PRO A 112 18.49 17.66 -19.62
CA PRO A 112 17.50 16.60 -19.50
C PRO A 112 17.29 16.20 -18.04
N VAL A 113 16.08 15.76 -17.70
CA VAL A 113 15.76 15.09 -16.42
C VAL A 113 16.61 13.82 -16.22
N SER A 114 17.15 13.28 -17.30
CA SER A 114 18.07 12.13 -17.30
C SER A 114 19.53 12.56 -17.21
N SER A 115 20.09 12.59 -16.00
CA SER A 115 21.44 12.04 -15.84
C SER A 115 21.35 10.50 -15.90
N PRO A 116 22.29 9.79 -16.54
CA PRO A 116 22.49 8.38 -16.19
C PRO A 116 22.88 8.31 -14.71
N LEU A 117 22.52 7.20 -14.04
CA LEU A 117 23.03 6.90 -12.69
C LEU A 117 24.56 6.99 -12.72
N LYS A 118 25.13 8.05 -12.14
CA LYS A 118 26.58 8.14 -11.96
C LYS A 118 26.96 7.03 -10.98
N SER A 119 27.74 6.06 -11.46
CA SER A 119 28.45 5.13 -10.59
C SER A 119 29.30 5.95 -9.61
N VAL A 120 28.96 5.89 -8.32
CA VAL A 120 29.62 6.68 -7.28
C VAL A 120 30.91 5.98 -6.86
N GLN A 121 31.93 6.11 -7.68
CA GLN A 121 33.30 5.71 -7.34
C GLN A 121 34.09 6.88 -6.74
N ASN A 122 34.06 6.99 -5.40
CA ASN A 122 34.94 7.82 -4.55
C ASN A 122 34.87 9.36 -4.84
N VAL A 123 35.16 10.30 -3.95
CA VAL A 123 36.05 10.44 -2.77
C VAL A 123 35.28 11.43 -1.83
N ILE A 124 35.23 11.33 -0.49
CA ILE A 124 36.27 11.75 0.47
C ILE A 124 35.97 11.13 1.87
N GLN A 125 37.06 10.80 2.57
CA GLN A 125 37.15 10.28 3.95
C GLN A 125 36.64 11.36 4.96
N SER A 126 36.18 11.11 6.19
CA SER A 126 36.45 10.08 7.19
C SER A 126 35.57 10.33 8.44
N LYS A 127 35.15 9.27 9.15
CA LYS A 127 35.27 9.14 10.62
C LYS A 127 34.77 7.78 11.11
N GLN A 128 35.65 7.12 11.86
CA GLN A 128 35.58 5.78 12.45
C GLN A 128 34.25 5.42 13.15
N HIS A 129 33.60 4.31 12.74
CA HIS A 129 33.16 3.20 13.61
C HIS A 129 32.69 1.98 12.78
N PRO A 130 32.50 0.79 13.37
CA PRO A 130 33.26 -0.41 13.01
C PRO A 130 32.68 -1.21 11.84
N GLU A 131 33.56 -2.02 11.29
CA GLU A 131 33.39 -2.90 10.13
C GLU A 131 32.26 -3.93 10.30
N ILE A 132 31.41 -4.07 9.27
CA ILE A 132 31.15 -5.32 8.53
C ILE A 132 30.22 -4.99 7.34
N MET A 133 30.64 -5.38 6.14
CA MET A 133 29.85 -5.38 4.88
C MET A 133 29.32 -4.04 4.33
N ASN A 134 30.22 -3.14 3.93
CA ASN A 134 29.96 -2.19 2.84
C ASN A 134 30.75 -2.56 1.57
N ARG A 135 30.35 -3.68 0.93
CA ARG A 135 30.37 -3.72 -0.54
C ARG A 135 28.99 -3.26 -0.97
N ALA A 136 28.90 -2.13 -1.66
CA ALA A 136 27.72 -1.80 -2.44
C ALA A 136 27.59 -2.84 -3.56
N MET A 137 26.90 -3.94 -3.26
CA MET A 137 26.51 -4.92 -4.28
C MET A 137 25.31 -4.36 -5.02
N ASP A 138 25.28 -4.54 -6.34
CA ASP A 138 24.14 -4.09 -7.14
C ASP A 138 22.83 -4.71 -6.66
N ARG A 139 21.73 -3.96 -6.80
CA ARG A 139 20.38 -4.34 -6.36
C ARG A 139 19.96 -5.75 -6.80
N GLU A 140 20.43 -6.19 -7.96
CA GLU A 140 20.19 -7.51 -8.55
C GLU A 140 20.91 -8.64 -7.78
N ASN A 141 22.12 -8.39 -7.27
CA ASN A 141 22.88 -9.34 -6.43
C ASN A 141 22.23 -9.58 -5.05
N TYR A 142 21.28 -8.69 -4.69
CA TYR A 142 20.17 -8.77 -3.75
C TYR A 142 19.55 -10.11 -3.27
N SER A 143 19.87 -11.24 -3.92
CA SER A 143 19.08 -12.49 -3.92
C SER A 143 18.64 -13.00 -2.54
N ALA A 144 17.48 -13.66 -2.47
CA ALA A 144 17.04 -14.37 -1.25
C ALA A 144 18.10 -15.38 -0.82
N ARG A 145 18.71 -16.07 -1.79
CA ARG A 145 19.86 -16.94 -1.56
C ARG A 145 20.99 -16.20 -0.84
N PHE A 146 21.45 -15.06 -1.36
CA PHE A 146 22.50 -14.26 -0.73
C PHE A 146 22.12 -13.83 0.69
N LEU A 147 20.94 -13.23 0.88
CA LEU A 147 20.48 -12.72 2.17
C LEU A 147 20.40 -13.82 3.23
N ILE A 148 19.80 -14.97 2.90
CA ILE A 148 19.66 -16.11 3.84
C ILE A 148 21.04 -16.74 4.13
N HIS A 149 21.91 -16.88 3.14
CA HIS A 149 23.27 -17.38 3.33
C HIS A 149 24.20 -16.39 4.01
N ASN A 150 23.85 -15.11 4.11
CA ASN A 150 24.61 -14.13 4.88
C ASN A 150 24.14 -14.08 6.35
N SER A 151 22.82 -14.05 6.56
CA SER A 151 22.17 -13.98 7.86
C SER A 151 22.44 -15.20 8.74
N ALA A 152 22.87 -14.99 10.00
CA ALA A 152 23.13 -16.09 10.95
C ALA A 152 21.86 -16.92 11.24
N LYS A 153 20.70 -16.26 11.33
CA LYS A 153 19.40 -16.94 11.48
C LYS A 153 19.02 -17.70 10.20
N GLY A 154 19.30 -17.14 9.03
CA GLY A 154 19.08 -17.80 7.74
C GLY A 154 19.86 -19.11 7.62
N LYS A 155 21.16 -19.10 7.93
CA LYS A 155 22.02 -20.29 8.02
C LYS A 155 21.45 -21.36 8.95
N GLN A 156 21.02 -20.98 10.15
CA GLN A 156 20.45 -21.92 11.13
C GLN A 156 19.15 -22.55 10.62
N ILE A 157 18.29 -21.77 9.95
CA ILE A 157 17.04 -22.26 9.36
C ILE A 157 17.31 -23.22 8.20
N LEU A 158 18.27 -22.91 7.32
CA LEU A 158 18.71 -23.82 6.25
C LEU A 158 19.25 -25.15 6.82
N ALA A 159 20.07 -25.10 7.87
CA ALA A 159 20.59 -26.30 8.53
C ALA A 159 19.46 -27.16 9.12
N ASN A 160 18.53 -26.55 9.85
CA ASN A 160 17.37 -27.25 10.42
C ASN A 160 16.47 -27.85 9.34
N TYR A 161 16.19 -27.08 8.28
CA TYR A 161 15.36 -27.52 7.15
C TYR A 161 16.01 -28.67 6.37
N ASN A 162 17.35 -28.69 6.26
CA ASN A 162 18.04 -29.81 5.62
C ASN A 162 17.83 -31.14 6.34
N SER A 163 17.68 -31.11 7.66
CA SER A 163 17.39 -32.30 8.48
C SER A 163 15.90 -32.66 8.54
N SER A 164 15.00 -31.67 8.66
CA SER A 164 13.55 -31.93 8.85
C SER A 164 12.73 -31.97 7.56
N LYS A 165 13.19 -31.28 6.51
CA LYS A 165 12.42 -30.92 5.29
C LYS A 165 11.08 -30.22 5.56
N ILE A 166 10.90 -29.67 6.76
CA ILE A 166 9.70 -28.95 7.21
C ILE A 166 10.12 -27.56 7.67
N LEU A 167 9.53 -26.52 7.06
CA LEU A 167 9.72 -25.14 7.47
C LEU A 167 8.59 -24.72 8.41
N THR A 168 8.91 -24.46 9.68
CA THR A 168 7.86 -24.02 10.64
C THR A 168 7.38 -22.60 10.31
N LYS A 169 6.14 -22.26 10.71
CA LYS A 169 5.57 -20.90 10.55
C LYS A 169 6.48 -19.79 11.08
N ILE A 170 7.17 -20.04 12.20
CA ILE A 170 8.11 -19.08 12.82
C ILE A 170 9.36 -18.91 11.94
N GLN A 171 9.96 -20.00 11.49
CA GLN A 171 11.13 -19.95 10.60
C GLN A 171 10.78 -19.30 9.26
N LYS A 172 9.61 -19.62 8.69
CA LYS A 172 9.08 -18.97 7.49
C LYS A 172 9.00 -17.46 7.65
N LYS A 173 8.39 -16.98 8.75
CA LYS A 173 8.36 -15.54 9.09
C LYS A 173 9.76 -14.94 9.18
N ILE A 174 10.71 -15.61 9.86
CA ILE A 174 12.09 -15.12 9.98
C ILE A 174 12.76 -15.00 8.59
N ILE A 175 12.57 -15.98 7.70
CA ILE A 175 13.10 -15.94 6.33
C ILE A 175 12.46 -14.82 5.52
N THR A 176 11.13 -14.65 5.58
CA THR A 176 10.43 -13.51 4.96
C THR A 176 11.00 -12.18 5.42
N HIS A 177 11.26 -12.03 6.72
CA HIS A 177 11.84 -10.81 7.28
C HIS A 177 13.30 -10.61 6.82
N ILE A 178 14.16 -11.63 6.84
CA ILE A 178 15.53 -11.53 6.29
C ILE A 178 15.51 -11.05 4.84
N VAL A 179 14.66 -11.65 4.00
CA VAL A 179 14.63 -11.39 2.55
C VAL A 179 14.02 -10.02 2.21
N VAL A 180 13.06 -9.53 2.98
CA VAL A 180 12.40 -8.24 2.75
C VAL A 180 13.10 -7.11 3.49
N ASP A 181 13.40 -7.28 4.78
CA ASP A 181 13.92 -6.21 5.64
C ASP A 181 15.35 -5.82 5.20
N GLU A 182 16.28 -6.79 5.09
CA GLU A 182 17.67 -6.53 4.65
C GLU A 182 17.74 -5.95 3.22
N PHE A 183 16.72 -6.19 2.39
CA PHE A 183 16.60 -5.55 1.08
C PHE A 183 16.03 -4.13 1.17
N LYS A 184 14.95 -3.93 1.91
CA LYS A 184 14.27 -2.64 2.04
C LYS A 184 15.11 -1.62 2.79
N ASP A 185 15.91 -2.06 3.74
CA ASP A 185 16.88 -1.24 4.49
C ASP A 185 17.93 -0.59 3.55
N VAL A 186 18.25 -1.23 2.41
CA VAL A 186 19.28 -0.78 1.45
C VAL A 186 18.70 -0.14 0.19
N PHE A 187 17.60 -0.68 -0.35
CA PHE A 187 17.07 -0.32 -1.68
C PHE A 187 15.60 0.12 -1.68
N GLY A 188 14.95 0.19 -0.52
CA GLY A 188 13.51 0.45 -0.43
C GLY A 188 12.65 -0.68 -1.00
N LYS A 189 11.41 -0.36 -1.37
CA LYS A 189 10.35 -1.33 -1.72
C LYS A 189 10.80 -2.31 -2.83
N LEU A 190 10.49 -3.59 -2.65
CA LEU A 190 10.63 -4.61 -3.70
C LEU A 190 9.52 -4.41 -4.75
N SER A 191 9.90 -4.39 -6.01
CA SER A 191 8.99 -4.42 -7.17
C SER A 191 8.34 -5.80 -7.36
N HIS A 192 7.33 -5.85 -8.22
CA HIS A 192 6.67 -7.09 -8.64
C HIS A 192 7.64 -8.19 -9.09
N ASN A 193 8.60 -7.85 -9.97
CA ASN A 193 9.55 -8.82 -10.51
C ASN A 193 10.52 -9.32 -9.44
N GLU A 194 10.97 -8.44 -8.54
CA GLU A 194 11.85 -8.83 -7.43
C GLU A 194 11.13 -9.78 -6.46
N LEU A 195 9.87 -9.51 -6.11
CA LEU A 195 9.05 -10.44 -5.32
C LEU A 195 8.87 -11.80 -6.01
N LEU A 196 8.73 -11.82 -7.34
CA LEU A 196 8.58 -13.05 -8.14
C LEU A 196 9.88 -13.87 -8.22
N SER A 197 11.03 -13.22 -8.41
CA SER A 197 12.34 -13.87 -8.35
C SER A 197 12.62 -14.41 -6.95
N ARG A 198 12.49 -13.57 -5.91
CA ARG A 198 12.69 -13.95 -4.49
C ARG A 198 11.78 -15.11 -4.08
N GLY A 199 10.52 -15.11 -4.50
CA GLY A 199 9.57 -16.21 -4.24
C GLY A 199 9.92 -17.51 -4.98
N SER A 200 10.60 -17.42 -6.13
CA SER A 200 11.11 -18.58 -6.86
C SER A 200 12.35 -19.16 -6.18
N GLU A 201 13.34 -18.31 -5.86
CA GLU A 201 14.55 -18.67 -5.12
C GLU A 201 14.21 -19.32 -3.76
N LEU A 202 13.19 -18.80 -3.05
CA LEU A 202 12.72 -19.38 -1.79
C LEU A 202 12.03 -20.74 -1.97
N ASN A 203 11.33 -20.97 -3.08
CA ASN A 203 10.75 -22.28 -3.39
C ASN A 203 11.85 -23.30 -3.76
N GLU A 204 12.94 -22.88 -4.41
CA GLU A 204 14.11 -23.73 -4.66
C GLU A 204 14.81 -24.14 -3.35
N HIS A 205 14.95 -23.22 -2.39
CA HIS A 205 15.53 -23.51 -1.07
C HIS A 205 14.58 -24.28 -0.13
N PHE A 206 13.27 -24.07 -0.25
CA PHE A 206 12.24 -24.67 0.60
C PHE A 206 11.13 -25.32 -0.24
N PRO A 207 11.41 -26.43 -0.97
CA PRO A 207 10.47 -27.05 -1.91
C PRO A 207 9.21 -27.65 -1.26
N SER A 208 9.18 -27.81 0.07
CA SER A 208 7.96 -28.16 0.82
C SER A 208 6.93 -27.03 0.86
N GLU A 209 7.35 -25.79 0.61
CA GLU A 209 6.50 -24.60 0.58
C GLU A 209 6.10 -24.26 -0.85
N SER A 210 4.80 -24.10 -1.12
CA SER A 210 4.34 -23.68 -2.45
C SER A 210 4.84 -22.28 -2.79
N LYS A 211 5.12 -22.04 -4.08
CA LYS A 211 5.62 -20.76 -4.60
C LYS A 211 4.68 -19.59 -4.28
N GLU A 212 3.37 -19.83 -4.39
CA GLU A 212 2.29 -18.88 -4.10
C GLU A 212 2.29 -18.46 -2.62
N SER A 213 2.75 -19.34 -1.73
CA SER A 213 2.86 -19.07 -0.30
C SER A 213 3.97 -18.05 0.03
N TRP A 214 4.97 -17.94 -0.85
CA TRP A 214 6.00 -16.89 -0.79
C TRP A 214 5.52 -15.62 -1.49
N TYR A 215 5.12 -15.72 -2.76
CA TYR A 215 4.51 -14.64 -3.52
C TYR A 215 3.59 -15.17 -4.63
N GLN A 216 2.36 -14.65 -4.68
CA GLN A 216 1.39 -14.90 -5.74
C GLN A 216 1.03 -13.59 -6.45
N PRO A 217 1.27 -13.47 -7.77
CA PRO A 217 0.87 -12.29 -8.54
C PRO A 217 -0.64 -12.29 -8.84
N THR A 218 -1.21 -11.13 -9.20
CA THR A 218 -2.60 -11.02 -9.67
C THR A 218 -2.84 -11.66 -11.04
N PHE A 219 -1.79 -11.76 -11.86
CA PHE A 219 -1.82 -12.31 -13.21
C PHE A 219 -0.60 -13.21 -13.45
N SER A 220 -0.77 -14.25 -14.25
CA SER A 220 0.31 -15.04 -14.86
C SER A 220 0.30 -14.86 -16.38
N PHE A 221 1.44 -15.12 -17.02
CA PHE A 221 1.53 -15.24 -18.47
C PHE A 221 1.73 -16.72 -18.81
N VAL A 222 0.73 -17.31 -19.47
CA VAL A 222 0.76 -18.72 -19.91
C VAL A 222 0.57 -18.74 -21.42
N GLY A 223 1.56 -19.26 -22.15
CA GLY A 223 1.55 -19.25 -23.62
C GLY A 223 1.42 -17.85 -24.24
N GLY A 224 2.05 -16.84 -23.62
CA GLY A 224 1.96 -15.42 -24.02
C GLY A 224 0.65 -14.72 -23.65
N LYS A 225 -0.37 -15.43 -23.15
CA LYS A 225 -1.65 -14.84 -22.73
C LYS A 225 -1.65 -14.50 -21.24
N LYS A 226 -2.15 -13.31 -20.90
CA LYS A 226 -2.27 -12.81 -19.53
C LYS A 226 -3.54 -13.38 -18.87
N THR A 227 -3.38 -14.31 -17.95
CA THR A 227 -4.47 -14.94 -17.20
C THR A 227 -4.56 -14.34 -15.80
N ARG A 228 -5.76 -13.97 -15.34
CA ARG A 228 -5.97 -13.46 -13.98
C ARG A 228 -6.00 -14.62 -12.98
N ILE A 229 -5.13 -14.57 -11.97
CA ILE A 229 -5.09 -15.55 -10.87
C ILE A 229 -5.86 -15.05 -9.65
N GLY A 230 -5.98 -13.73 -9.46
CA GLY A 230 -6.66 -13.16 -8.29
C GLY A 230 -7.05 -11.69 -8.43
N ARG A 231 -7.74 -11.17 -7.40
CA ARG A 231 -8.08 -9.75 -7.28
C ARG A 231 -6.89 -8.89 -6.83
N LEU A 232 -6.14 -9.37 -5.84
CA LEU A 232 -4.96 -8.71 -5.24
C LEU A 232 -3.76 -9.67 -5.18
N PRO A 233 -2.51 -9.18 -5.13
CA PRO A 233 -1.35 -10.01 -4.88
C PRO A 233 -1.42 -10.60 -3.46
N LYS A 234 -0.73 -11.73 -3.24
CA LYS A 234 -0.71 -12.44 -1.96
C LYS A 234 0.68 -13.00 -1.65
N GLY A 235 0.84 -13.54 -0.45
CA GLY A 235 2.03 -14.28 -0.03
C GLY A 235 2.90 -13.44 0.91
N CYS A 236 3.59 -14.13 1.82
CA CYS A 236 4.26 -13.48 2.94
C CYS A 236 5.31 -12.42 2.54
N LEU A 237 5.96 -12.56 1.37
CA LEU A 237 6.88 -11.52 0.86
C LEU A 237 6.14 -10.22 0.51
N TYR A 238 4.96 -10.32 -0.11
CA TYR A 238 4.14 -9.14 -0.43
C TYR A 238 3.62 -8.49 0.85
N ASP A 239 3.07 -9.31 1.76
CA ASP A 239 2.52 -8.84 3.03
C ASP A 239 3.59 -8.10 3.85
N ARG A 240 4.82 -8.64 3.93
CA ARG A 240 5.93 -7.95 4.61
C ARG A 240 6.46 -6.76 3.83
N ASN A 241 6.52 -6.79 2.49
CA ASN A 241 6.99 -5.65 1.68
C ASN A 241 6.07 -4.43 1.81
N CYS A 242 4.75 -4.65 1.90
CA CYS A 242 3.75 -3.60 2.13
C CYS A 242 3.73 -3.13 3.58
N ASN A 243 3.74 -4.06 4.55
CA ASN A 243 3.68 -3.73 5.99
C ASN A 243 5.06 -3.60 6.66
N TYR A 244 6.13 -3.42 5.88
CA TYR A 244 7.44 -3.13 6.44
C TYR A 244 7.46 -1.71 6.98
N THR A 245 7.79 -1.61 8.26
CA THR A 245 8.15 -0.38 8.94
C THR A 245 9.66 -0.41 9.15
N ILE A 246 10.34 0.69 8.85
CA ILE A 246 11.75 0.85 9.20
C ILE A 246 11.83 0.65 10.72
N PRO A 247 12.66 -0.28 11.22
CA PRO A 247 12.90 -0.38 12.65
C PRO A 247 13.40 0.98 13.11
N LYS A 248 12.64 1.67 13.97
CA LYS A 248 13.12 2.88 14.63
C LYS A 248 14.31 2.46 15.49
N VAL A 249 15.52 2.50 14.90
CA VAL A 249 16.77 2.58 15.65
C VAL A 249 16.51 3.65 16.69
N SER A 250 16.72 3.31 17.96
CA SER A 250 16.56 4.27 19.05
C SER A 250 17.67 5.30 18.92
N GLN A 251 17.47 6.26 18.00
CA GLN A 251 18.03 7.57 18.14
C GLN A 251 17.57 8.03 19.52
N ARG A 252 18.51 8.03 20.46
CA ARG A 252 18.53 9.01 21.53
C ARG A 252 18.48 10.36 20.82
N LYS A 253 17.28 10.84 20.52
CA LYS A 253 17.06 12.24 20.23
C LYS A 253 17.57 12.96 21.47
N SER A 254 18.67 13.68 21.29
CA SER A 254 19.02 14.78 22.19
C SER A 254 17.75 15.57 22.46
N ASN A 255 17.53 15.89 23.73
CA ASN A 255 16.40 16.70 24.17
C ASN A 255 16.27 17.92 23.27
N ASP A 256 15.05 18.21 22.81
CA ASP A 256 14.42 19.48 23.16
C ASP A 256 12.90 19.41 23.03
N SER A 257 12.25 19.79 24.13
CA SER A 257 10.90 20.35 24.23
C SER A 257 9.72 19.66 23.51
N GLU A 258 9.37 18.45 23.93
CA GLU A 258 7.96 18.16 24.25
C GLU A 258 7.87 17.57 25.66
N ASN A 259 6.77 17.88 26.36
CA ASN A 259 6.64 17.75 27.80
C ASN A 259 6.47 16.28 28.24
N ILE A 260 7.56 15.50 28.24
CA ILE A 260 7.62 14.22 28.95
C ILE A 260 7.73 14.54 30.44
N THR A 261 6.58 14.70 31.08
CA THR A 261 6.48 14.61 32.54
C THR A 261 7.24 13.37 33.00
N PRO A 262 8.15 13.46 33.98
CA PRO A 262 8.83 12.30 34.52
C PRO A 262 7.81 11.22 34.87
N LEU A 263 8.14 9.96 34.60
CA LEU A 263 7.26 8.81 34.89
C LEU A 263 7.15 8.60 36.40
N CYS A 264 6.39 9.48 37.05
CA CYS A 264 5.98 9.37 38.43
C CYS A 264 5.19 8.06 38.58
N SER A 265 5.42 7.33 39.66
CA SER A 265 4.57 6.19 40.00
C SER A 265 3.13 6.66 40.15
N PRO A 266 2.15 6.10 39.41
CA PRO A 266 0.75 6.45 39.58
C PRO A 266 0.34 6.27 41.04
N SER A 267 -0.45 7.22 41.53
CA SER A 267 -1.03 7.18 42.87
C SER A 267 -2.02 6.03 43.02
N GLU A 268 -2.31 5.65 44.27
CA GLU A 268 -3.29 4.60 44.57
C GLU A 268 -4.67 4.92 43.99
N ALA A 269 -5.07 6.21 43.97
CA ALA A 269 -6.32 6.66 43.39
C ALA A 269 -6.39 6.42 41.87
N GLU A 270 -5.32 6.75 41.14
CA GLU A 270 -5.20 6.51 39.70
C GLU A 270 -5.20 5.01 39.36
N TRP A 271 -4.60 4.18 40.22
CA TRP A 271 -4.67 2.72 40.10
C TRP A 271 -6.09 2.17 40.27
N VAL A 272 -6.83 2.65 41.26
CA VAL A 272 -8.24 2.26 41.48
C VAL A 272 -9.12 2.68 40.30
N GLU A 273 -8.97 3.93 39.81
CA GLU A 273 -9.69 4.43 38.64
C GLU A 273 -9.36 3.63 37.37
N TYR A 274 -8.09 3.24 37.19
CA TYR A 274 -7.67 2.35 36.10
C TYR A 274 -8.36 0.99 36.17
N GLN A 275 -8.43 0.33 37.34
CA GLN A 275 -9.10 -0.97 37.46
C GLN A 275 -10.61 -0.86 37.24
N GLN A 276 -11.25 0.22 37.70
CA GLN A 276 -12.66 0.51 37.42
C GLN A 276 -12.89 0.72 35.91
N THR A 277 -12.02 1.47 35.24
CA THR A 277 -12.08 1.70 33.79
C THR A 277 -11.86 0.43 32.98
N LYS A 278 -10.90 -0.41 33.39
CA LYS A 278 -10.61 -1.73 32.81
C LYS A 278 -11.81 -2.67 32.94
N THR A 279 -12.50 -2.63 34.08
CA THR A 279 -13.74 -3.38 34.32
C THR A 279 -14.91 -2.83 33.49
N TRP A 280 -15.05 -1.51 33.38
CA TRP A 280 -16.09 -0.87 32.57
C TRP A 280 -15.94 -1.24 31.09
N ILE A 281 -14.73 -1.13 30.53
CA ILE A 281 -14.44 -1.46 29.12
C ILE A 281 -14.80 -2.91 28.77
N ARG A 282 -14.60 -3.86 29.69
CA ARG A 282 -14.98 -5.28 29.52
C ARG A 282 -16.49 -5.51 29.39
N HIS A 283 -17.33 -4.55 29.79
CA HIS A 283 -18.79 -4.71 29.87
C HIS A 283 -19.58 -3.76 28.97
N HIS A 284 -18.93 -2.93 28.16
CA HIS A 284 -19.55 -1.93 27.27
C HIS A 284 -18.94 -2.02 25.86
N GLU A 285 -18.85 -3.23 25.30
CA GLU A 285 -18.22 -3.50 23.99
C GLU A 285 -18.95 -2.83 22.81
N ASP A 286 -20.22 -2.52 23.00
CA ASP A 286 -21.15 -1.88 22.08
C ASP A 286 -20.97 -0.34 21.98
N GLU A 287 -20.34 0.31 22.97
CA GLU A 287 -20.04 1.75 22.96
C GLU A 287 -18.63 2.05 22.43
N TRP A 288 -18.26 1.52 21.26
CA TRP A 288 -16.89 1.55 20.74
C TRP A 288 -16.18 2.93 20.76
N PRO A 289 -16.82 4.07 20.44
CA PRO A 289 -16.18 5.39 20.56
C PRO A 289 -15.81 5.75 22.01
N ALA A 290 -16.68 5.45 22.98
CA ALA A 290 -16.44 5.70 24.41
C ALA A 290 -15.37 4.76 24.98
N VAL A 291 -15.37 3.49 24.54
CA VAL A 291 -14.29 2.53 24.83
C VAL A 291 -12.95 3.05 24.34
N MET A 292 -12.86 3.53 23.10
CA MET A 292 -11.62 4.08 22.54
C MET A 292 -11.14 5.32 23.31
N GLN A 293 -12.04 6.21 23.73
CA GLN A 293 -11.71 7.38 24.55
C GLN A 293 -11.16 6.98 25.93
N LYS A 294 -11.85 6.10 26.67
CA LYS A 294 -11.39 5.62 27.97
C LYS A 294 -10.11 4.79 27.88
N TRP A 295 -9.95 4.02 26.81
CA TRP A 295 -8.70 3.32 26.51
C TRP A 295 -7.54 4.31 26.31
N ALA A 296 -7.73 5.39 25.55
CA ALA A 296 -6.70 6.42 25.37
C ALA A 296 -6.31 7.09 26.69
N LEU A 297 -7.27 7.40 27.57
CA LEU A 297 -7.02 8.00 28.89
C LEU A 297 -6.17 7.11 29.79
N THR A 298 -6.36 5.79 29.76
CA THR A 298 -5.54 4.84 30.57
C THR A 298 -4.12 4.59 30.04
N SER A 299 -3.71 5.24 28.94
CA SER A 299 -2.43 4.98 28.27
C SER A 299 -1.20 5.14 29.18
N VAL A 300 -1.15 6.17 30.01
CA VAL A 300 -0.02 6.46 30.92
C VAL A 300 0.19 5.32 31.92
N ILE A 301 -0.89 4.84 32.55
CA ILE A 301 -0.84 3.77 33.55
C ILE A 301 -0.50 2.43 32.88
N ARG A 302 -1.03 2.15 31.69
CA ARG A 302 -0.68 0.95 30.91
C ARG A 302 0.80 0.96 30.46
N LEU A 303 1.36 2.11 30.10
CA LEU A 303 2.79 2.25 29.81
C LEU A 303 3.65 2.06 31.07
N TYR A 304 3.19 2.53 32.23
CA TYR A 304 3.85 2.26 33.50
C TYR A 304 3.82 0.76 33.85
N GLU A 305 2.66 0.09 33.74
CA GLU A 305 2.48 -1.36 33.93
C GLU A 305 3.45 -2.15 33.03
N ILE A 306 3.51 -1.83 31.73
CA ILE A 306 4.45 -2.45 30.78
C ILE A 306 5.92 -2.17 31.17
N SER A 307 6.24 -0.97 31.68
CA SER A 307 7.61 -0.63 32.11
C SER A 307 8.10 -1.42 33.33
N LYS A 308 7.18 -2.02 34.11
CA LYS A 308 7.47 -2.86 35.28
C LYS A 308 7.55 -4.35 34.96
N LEU A 309 7.16 -4.77 33.76
CA LEU A 309 7.33 -6.15 33.30
C LEU A 309 8.81 -6.39 32.94
N GLU A 310 9.54 -7.10 33.81
CA GLU A 310 10.85 -7.65 33.45
C GLU A 310 10.72 -8.58 32.22
N LYS A 311 11.81 -8.76 31.46
CA LYS A 311 11.85 -9.37 30.11
C LYS A 311 11.51 -10.88 30.09
N THR A 312 10.27 -11.19 30.40
CA THR A 312 9.69 -12.53 30.45
C THR A 312 8.39 -12.49 29.67
N ASN A 313 8.43 -12.97 28.42
CA ASN A 313 7.26 -13.28 27.59
C ASN A 313 6.11 -12.26 27.58
N VAL A 314 6.36 -11.07 27.00
CA VAL A 314 5.37 -9.99 26.75
C VAL A 314 4.30 -10.37 25.69
N TRP A 315 3.89 -11.63 25.64
CA TRP A 315 2.96 -12.20 24.65
C TRP A 315 1.82 -13.01 25.27
N PHE A 316 1.75 -13.17 26.59
CA PHE A 316 0.60 -13.82 27.23
C PHE A 316 -0.60 -12.88 27.49
N ASP A 317 -0.37 -11.57 27.66
CA ASP A 317 -1.46 -10.59 27.90
C ASP A 317 -2.03 -9.93 26.63
N PHE A 318 -1.45 -10.19 25.44
CA PHE A 318 -2.02 -9.76 24.15
C PHE A 318 -3.10 -10.73 23.62
N GLY A 319 -3.81 -11.41 24.53
CA GLY A 319 -5.00 -12.24 24.25
C GLY A 319 -6.32 -11.45 24.14
N PHE A 320 -6.27 -10.11 24.15
CA PHE A 320 -7.44 -9.28 23.93
C PHE A 320 -7.63 -8.99 22.42
N ILE A 321 -8.87 -9.18 21.92
CA ILE A 321 -9.31 -8.99 20.53
C ILE A 321 -9.02 -10.17 19.56
N SER A 322 -9.15 -11.43 19.99
CA SER A 322 -9.29 -12.56 19.03
C SER A 322 -10.16 -13.76 19.43
N ASP A 323 -10.50 -13.97 20.72
CA ASP A 323 -11.10 -15.24 21.20
C ASP A 323 -12.63 -15.25 21.38
N THR A 324 -13.38 -14.37 20.71
CA THR A 324 -14.87 -14.41 20.68
C THR A 324 -15.48 -14.65 19.29
N ALA A 325 -14.69 -15.06 18.30
CA ALA A 325 -15.17 -15.39 16.94
C ALA A 325 -15.36 -16.90 16.66
N GLN A 326 -15.07 -17.80 17.62
CA GLN A 326 -15.01 -19.25 17.36
C GLN A 326 -15.82 -20.13 18.35
N SER A 327 -16.98 -19.67 18.84
CA SER A 327 -17.91 -20.54 19.58
C SER A 327 -19.39 -20.31 19.25
N ARG A 328 -19.80 -20.78 18.07
CA ARG A 328 -21.17 -21.24 17.80
C ARG A 328 -21.13 -22.61 17.14
N ARG A 329 -20.84 -23.65 17.93
CA ARG A 329 -21.25 -25.01 17.55
C ARG A 329 -22.76 -25.09 17.71
N ILE A 330 -23.46 -25.38 16.62
CA ILE A 330 -24.89 -25.72 16.66
C ILE A 330 -25.01 -27.07 17.39
N PRO A 331 -25.82 -27.20 18.44
CA PRO A 331 -26.12 -28.50 19.03
C PRO A 331 -27.20 -29.18 18.20
N THR A 332 -26.81 -30.03 17.25
CA THR A 332 -27.73 -31.03 16.69
C THR A 332 -27.90 -32.16 17.71
N GLY A 333 -28.76 -31.93 18.70
CA GLY A 333 -29.23 -32.97 19.59
C GLY A 333 -30.14 -33.93 18.84
N THR A 334 -29.82 -35.22 18.91
CA THR A 334 -30.70 -36.31 18.46
C THR A 334 -31.89 -36.48 19.40
N ASN A 335 -33.08 -36.60 18.82
CA ASN A 335 -34.12 -37.56 19.21
C ASN A 335 -35.01 -37.82 17.99
#